data_AF-A0A6C0LCS0-F1
#
_entry.id   AF-A0A6C0LCS0-F1
#
_cell.length_a   1.000
_cell.length_b   1.000
_cell.length_c   1.000
_cell.angle_alpha   90.00
_cell.angle_beta   90.00
_cell.angle_gamma   90.00
#
_symmetry.space_group_name_H-M   'P 1'
#
loop_
_entity.id
_entity.type
_entity.pdbx_description
1 polymer ?
#
loop_
_entity_poly.entity_id
_entity_poly.type
_entity_poly.pdbx_seq_one_letter_code
_entity_poly.pdbx_strand_id
1 'polypeptide(L)'
;MLENYPLVQVIISLIILLLMGYIGYNIYLIELQNMFQGENDIRKEVVILNGIYDFSNSEVKYNTSDKSELSFKDIRPSTKQEGGAEYSYNFWLNIDQEVLTKMRDSNKKDVVLFLKGEKNLYYNNMANYNCANATVANNPIIITKNPLVRLSGDGRKIAVEYNNIYNSDSYQNGSSYKNCSYIQSASDWNKRNKNILGIYDIEFNNKWFMVTIVMKEVADSNNVLSLNRASCKMYINGVKLLDKKVETKYVNNIYSATFKNNSSPFYINPFIGKENIRDTINPYNRVTTGNSLKMADVKYYNYAINDDMITSLHNKGFNTEVAVTTPVNKITKYNMVTVDDMEYNKIKEL
;
A
#
# COMPACT_ATOMS: atom_id res chain seq x y z
N MET A 1 -36.74 25.75 -52.54
CA MET A 1 -36.70 27.22 -52.29
C MET A 1 -35.49 27.68 -51.44
N LEU A 2 -34.40 26.90 -51.35
CA LEU A 2 -33.18 27.28 -50.61
C LEU A 2 -31.91 27.31 -51.50
N GLU A 3 -32.02 27.05 -52.80
CA GLU A 3 -30.89 27.05 -53.75
C GLU A 3 -30.38 28.46 -54.11
N ASN A 4 -31.13 29.52 -53.82
CA ASN A 4 -30.80 30.88 -54.30
C ASN A 4 -30.15 31.80 -53.25
N TYR A 5 -29.84 31.32 -52.04
CA TYR A 5 -29.24 32.14 -50.99
C TYR A 5 -28.06 31.42 -50.33
N PRO A 6 -26.88 31.39 -50.98
CA PRO A 6 -25.69 30.73 -50.45
C PRO A 6 -25.29 31.24 -49.05
N LEU A 7 -25.56 32.52 -48.78
CA LEU A 7 -25.31 33.14 -47.48
C LEU A 7 -26.19 32.56 -46.35
N VAL A 8 -27.45 32.21 -46.65
CA VAL A 8 -28.37 31.57 -45.69
C VAL A 8 -27.94 30.13 -45.41
N GLN A 9 -27.45 29.41 -46.42
CA GLN A 9 -26.92 28.05 -46.24
C GLN A 9 -25.68 28.05 -45.34
N VAL A 10 -24.75 29.00 -45.54
CA VAL A 10 -23.55 29.14 -44.68
C VAL A 10 -23.94 29.42 -43.22
N ILE A 11 -24.90 30.30 -42.98
CA ILE A 11 -25.39 30.62 -41.62
C ILE A 11 -26.01 29.38 -40.97
N ILE A 12 -26.86 28.63 -41.69
CA ILE A 12 -27.50 27.41 -41.16
C ILE A 12 -26.44 26.34 -40.85
N SER A 13 -25.46 26.13 -41.73
CA SER A 13 -24.37 25.18 -41.49
C SER A 13 -23.55 25.54 -40.24
N LEU A 14 -23.31 26.83 -40.00
CA LEU A 14 -22.55 27.31 -38.84
C LEU A 14 -23.33 27.13 -37.53
N ILE A 15 -24.66 27.33 -37.56
CA ILE A 15 -25.55 27.04 -36.43
C ILE A 15 -25.56 25.54 -36.12
N ILE A 16 -25.68 24.68 -37.14
CA ILE A 16 -25.65 23.23 -36.96
C ILE A 16 -24.31 22.78 -36.37
N LEU A 17 -23.20 23.35 -36.83
CA LEU A 17 -21.86 23.01 -36.34
C LEU A 17 -21.68 23.41 -34.86
N LEU A 18 -22.19 24.59 -34.45
CA LEU A 18 -22.21 25.00 -33.05
C LEU A 18 -23.10 24.10 -32.19
N LEU A 19 -24.27 23.70 -32.70
CA LEU A 19 -25.19 22.79 -32.02
C LEU A 19 -24.57 21.40 -31.83
N MET A 20 -23.92 20.86 -32.87
CA MET A 20 -23.19 19.59 -32.78
C MET A 20 -22.02 19.69 -31.80
N GLY A 21 -21.28 20.78 -31.80
CA GLY A 21 -20.22 21.04 -30.82
C GLY A 21 -20.75 21.09 -29.39
N TYR A 22 -21.89 21.75 -29.16
CA TYR A 22 -22.53 21.84 -27.86
C TYR A 22 -23.03 20.47 -27.37
N ILE A 23 -23.68 19.69 -28.23
CA ILE A 23 -24.14 18.33 -27.90
C ILE A 23 -22.94 17.43 -27.61
N GLY A 24 -21.90 17.47 -28.45
CA GLY A 24 -20.67 16.70 -28.24
C GLY A 24 -19.97 17.04 -26.93
N TYR A 25 -19.91 18.32 -26.57
CA TYR A 25 -19.35 18.78 -25.29
C TYR A 25 -20.15 18.28 -24.09
N ASN A 26 -21.48 18.29 -24.16
CA ASN A 26 -22.34 17.78 -23.09
C ASN A 26 -22.24 16.25 -22.95
N ILE A 27 -22.20 15.51 -24.06
CA ILE A 27 -21.96 14.06 -24.03
C ILE A 27 -20.59 13.77 -23.41
N TYR A 28 -19.55 14.50 -23.81
CA TYR A 28 -18.22 14.37 -23.21
C TYR A 28 -18.25 14.61 -21.70
N LEU A 29 -18.93 15.66 -21.22
CA LEU A 29 -19.06 15.93 -19.79
C LEU A 29 -19.82 14.84 -19.03
N ILE A 30 -20.92 14.33 -19.59
CA ILE A 30 -21.73 13.26 -18.98
C ILE A 30 -20.90 11.97 -18.90
N GLU A 31 -20.21 11.59 -19.98
CA GLU A 31 -19.34 10.42 -19.99
C GLU A 31 -18.14 10.58 -19.04
N LEU A 32 -17.55 11.79 -18.98
CA LEU A 32 -16.51 12.11 -18.00
C LEU A 32 -17.03 11.93 -16.58
N GLN A 33 -18.23 12.42 -16.27
CA GLN A 33 -18.85 12.27 -14.97
C GLN A 33 -19.19 10.81 -14.65
N ASN A 34 -19.70 10.04 -15.60
CA ASN A 34 -20.03 8.62 -15.44
C ASN A 34 -18.77 7.75 -15.29
N MET A 35 -17.66 8.10 -15.94
CA MET A 35 -16.35 7.45 -15.74
C MET A 35 -15.82 7.64 -14.31
N PHE A 36 -16.19 8.73 -13.63
CA PHE A 36 -15.80 8.99 -12.25
C PHE A 36 -16.84 8.49 -11.21
N GLN A 37 -18.14 8.45 -11.53
CA GLN A 37 -19.20 7.95 -10.62
C GLN A 37 -19.27 6.42 -10.44
N GLY A 38 -18.15 5.70 -10.54
CA GLY A 38 -18.08 4.29 -10.15
C GLY A 38 -18.10 4.10 -8.63
N GLU A 39 -18.40 2.88 -8.15
CA GLU A 39 -18.35 2.50 -6.71
C GLU A 39 -17.01 2.83 -6.00
N ASN A 40 -15.95 3.16 -6.75
CA ASN A 40 -14.62 3.48 -6.25
C ASN A 40 -14.48 4.92 -5.72
N ASP A 41 -15.46 5.81 -5.90
CA ASP A 41 -15.39 7.23 -5.49
C ASP A 41 -15.92 7.51 -4.06
N ILE A 42 -16.53 6.53 -3.41
CA ILE A 42 -17.03 6.70 -2.03
C ILE A 42 -15.88 6.50 -1.05
N ARG A 43 -15.59 7.53 -0.24
CA ARG A 43 -14.62 7.47 0.86
C ARG A 43 -14.98 6.33 1.82
N LYS A 44 -14.04 5.42 2.02
CA LYS A 44 -14.21 4.20 2.80
C LYS A 44 -13.06 4.05 3.79
N GLU A 45 -13.42 3.72 5.03
CA GLU A 45 -12.51 3.25 6.06
C GLU A 45 -12.67 1.72 6.20
N VAL A 46 -11.56 1.01 6.23
CA VAL A 46 -11.50 -0.44 6.48
C VAL A 46 -10.57 -0.71 7.65
N VAL A 47 -11.13 -1.29 8.71
CA VAL A 47 -10.34 -1.79 9.84
C VAL A 47 -9.76 -3.14 9.45
N ILE A 48 -8.45 -3.19 9.21
CA ILE A 48 -7.73 -4.42 8.86
C ILE A 48 -7.50 -5.22 10.15
N LEU A 49 -6.91 -4.57 11.15
CA LEU A 49 -6.64 -5.12 12.48
C LEU A 49 -7.24 -4.18 13.53
N ASN A 50 -7.94 -4.74 14.51
CA ASN A 50 -8.48 -4.01 15.66
C ASN A 50 -7.85 -4.58 16.93
N GLY A 51 -7.19 -3.75 17.73
CA GLY A 51 -6.44 -4.16 18.92
C GLY A 51 -4.94 -4.31 18.70
N ILE A 52 -4.24 -4.76 19.73
CA ILE A 52 -2.79 -4.98 19.81
C ILE A 52 -2.40 -6.34 19.27
N TYR A 53 -1.49 -6.37 18.30
CA TYR A 53 -0.84 -7.57 17.77
C TYR A 53 0.65 -7.59 18.12
N ASP A 54 1.10 -8.70 18.70
CA ASP A 54 2.51 -8.98 18.98
C ASP A 54 3.15 -9.73 17.79
N PHE A 55 4.29 -9.25 17.32
CA PHE A 55 5.02 -9.84 16.20
C PHE A 55 5.71 -11.17 16.54
N SER A 56 5.73 -11.60 17.80
CA SER A 56 6.10 -12.98 18.13
C SER A 56 5.09 -14.01 17.62
N ASN A 57 3.85 -13.59 17.35
CA ASN A 57 2.80 -14.47 16.83
C ASN A 57 3.04 -14.89 15.37
N SER A 58 2.24 -15.83 14.89
CA SER A 58 2.27 -16.26 13.48
C SER A 58 1.70 -15.19 12.55
N GLU A 59 2.06 -15.28 11.27
CA GLU A 59 1.53 -14.40 10.22
C GLU A 59 -0.01 -14.40 10.20
N VAL A 60 -0.60 -13.25 9.88
CA VAL A 60 -2.05 -13.10 9.69
C VAL A 60 -2.30 -12.78 8.23
N LYS A 61 -3.22 -13.51 7.60
CA LYS A 61 -3.57 -13.36 6.18
C LYS A 61 -5.03 -12.91 6.05
N TYR A 62 -5.25 -11.84 5.29
CA TYR A 62 -6.56 -11.34 4.90
C TYR A 62 -6.73 -11.44 3.38
N ASN A 63 -7.90 -11.88 2.93
CA ASN A 63 -8.25 -11.89 1.51
C ASN A 63 -8.67 -10.47 1.06
N THR A 64 -8.33 -10.11 -0.17
CA THR A 64 -8.61 -8.77 -0.72
C THR A 64 -9.34 -8.83 -2.07
N SER A 65 -9.58 -10.03 -2.60
CA SER A 65 -10.20 -10.28 -3.90
C SER A 65 -11.58 -10.91 -3.78
N ASP A 66 -11.74 -11.89 -2.87
CA ASP A 66 -12.96 -12.67 -2.74
C ASP A 66 -13.82 -12.16 -1.58
N LYS A 67 -14.97 -11.56 -1.93
CA LYS A 67 -15.95 -11.02 -0.97
C LYS A 67 -16.62 -12.11 -0.12
N SER A 68 -16.58 -13.37 -0.54
CA SER A 68 -17.22 -14.49 0.17
C SER A 68 -16.43 -14.99 1.36
N GLU A 69 -15.11 -14.72 1.42
CA GLU A 69 -14.28 -15.14 2.53
C GLU A 69 -14.50 -14.27 3.78
N LEU A 70 -14.56 -14.91 4.96
CA LEU A 70 -14.68 -14.20 6.25
C LEU A 70 -13.49 -13.26 6.53
N SER A 71 -12.33 -13.56 5.95
CA SER A 71 -11.12 -12.75 6.09
C SER A 71 -11.07 -11.55 5.12
N PHE A 72 -12.12 -11.36 4.31
CA PHE A 72 -12.15 -10.36 3.26
C PHE A 72 -12.05 -8.93 3.79
N LYS A 73 -11.13 -8.16 3.21
CA LYS A 73 -10.92 -6.74 3.44
C LYS A 73 -10.84 -6.03 2.10
N ASP A 74 -11.79 -5.13 1.86
CA ASP A 74 -11.85 -4.36 0.63
C ASP A 74 -10.87 -3.17 0.67
N ILE A 75 -9.64 -3.41 0.24
CA ILE A 75 -8.54 -2.43 0.28
C ILE A 75 -8.17 -1.90 -1.11
N ARG A 76 -9.20 -1.64 -1.94
CA ARG A 76 -9.04 -1.00 -3.25
C ARG A 76 -8.87 0.52 -3.09
N PRO A 77 -7.90 1.14 -3.78
CA PRO A 77 -7.74 2.60 -3.75
C PRO A 77 -8.91 3.30 -4.46
N SER A 78 -9.21 4.53 -4.05
CA SER A 78 -10.13 5.40 -4.78
C SER A 78 -9.39 6.19 -5.85
N THR A 79 -10.14 6.73 -6.79
CA THR A 79 -9.64 7.67 -7.79
C THR A 79 -9.97 9.08 -7.33
N LYS A 80 -9.00 10.00 -7.38
CA LYS A 80 -9.27 11.41 -7.05
C LYS A 80 -9.98 12.12 -8.20
N GLN A 81 -10.62 13.26 -7.91
CA GLN A 81 -11.30 14.11 -8.91
C GLN A 81 -10.40 14.58 -10.06
N GLU A 82 -9.11 14.78 -9.80
CA GLU A 82 -8.12 15.16 -10.82
C GLU A 82 -7.56 13.95 -11.61
N GLY A 83 -8.10 12.74 -11.39
CA GLY A 83 -7.61 11.49 -11.94
C GLY A 83 -6.38 10.93 -11.19
N GLY A 84 -6.30 9.61 -11.06
CA GLY A 84 -5.21 8.90 -10.37
C GLY A 84 -5.58 8.40 -8.98
N ALA A 85 -4.87 7.37 -8.53
CA ALA A 85 -5.19 6.65 -7.31
C ALA A 85 -4.71 7.36 -6.02
N GLU A 86 -5.49 7.24 -4.96
CA GLU A 86 -5.11 7.65 -3.62
C GLU A 86 -5.52 6.62 -2.57
N TYR A 87 -4.79 6.58 -1.46
CA TYR A 87 -5.08 5.76 -0.29
C TYR A 87 -4.18 6.13 0.88
N SER A 88 -4.61 5.77 2.09
CA SER A 88 -3.83 5.99 3.31
C SER A 88 -3.86 4.79 4.24
N TYR A 89 -2.80 4.59 5.00
CA TYR A 89 -2.71 3.62 6.08
C TYR A 89 -2.45 4.35 7.40
N ASN A 90 -3.12 3.94 8.46
CA ASN A 90 -2.89 4.42 9.82
C ASN A 90 -2.74 3.24 10.77
N PHE A 91 -1.71 3.25 11.61
CA PHE A 91 -1.48 2.19 12.59
C PHE A 91 -0.60 2.71 13.73
N TRP A 92 -0.60 2.00 14.85
CA TRP A 92 0.22 2.30 16.01
C TRP A 92 1.34 1.28 16.13
N LEU A 93 2.51 1.72 16.56
CA LEU A 93 3.67 0.86 16.80
C LEU A 93 4.20 1.04 18.22
N ASN A 94 4.68 -0.05 18.80
CA ASN A 94 5.53 -0.06 19.97
C ASN A 94 6.76 -0.92 19.67
N ILE A 95 7.94 -0.35 19.87
CA ILE A 95 9.21 -0.92 19.43
C ILE A 95 10.16 -0.95 20.63
N ASP A 96 10.63 -2.14 21.00
CA ASP A 96 11.73 -2.30 21.94
C ASP A 96 13.05 -2.38 21.17
N GLN A 97 13.70 -1.22 21.01
CA GLN A 97 14.93 -1.10 20.25
C GLN A 97 16.10 -1.86 20.90
N GLU A 98 16.08 -2.03 22.22
CA GLU A 98 17.15 -2.74 22.95
C GLU A 98 17.09 -4.25 22.72
N VAL A 99 15.89 -4.80 22.61
CA VAL A 99 15.70 -6.21 22.26
C VAL A 99 15.96 -6.42 20.77
N LEU A 100 15.44 -5.54 19.91
CA LEU A 100 15.60 -5.68 18.46
C LEU A 100 17.07 -5.59 18.01
N THR A 101 17.85 -4.67 18.59
CA THR A 101 19.29 -4.54 18.29
C THR A 101 20.09 -5.79 18.65
N LYS A 102 19.69 -6.51 19.71
CA LYS A 102 20.30 -7.78 20.14
C LYS A 102 19.88 -8.98 19.29
N MET A 103 18.87 -8.84 18.44
CA MET A 103 18.47 -9.93 17.54
C MET A 103 19.57 -10.26 16.54
N ARG A 104 19.66 -11.55 16.19
CA ARG A 104 20.57 -12.03 15.15
C ARG A 104 20.31 -11.28 13.84
N ASP A 105 21.37 -10.76 13.24
CA ASP A 105 21.36 -10.05 11.95
C ASP A 105 20.50 -8.77 11.92
N SER A 106 20.23 -8.15 13.08
CA SER A 106 19.49 -6.87 13.23
C SER A 106 20.02 -5.74 12.34
N ASN A 107 21.34 -5.65 12.15
CA ASN A 107 21.95 -4.63 11.28
C ASN A 107 21.94 -5.00 9.79
N LYS A 108 21.59 -6.25 9.45
CA LYS A 108 21.74 -6.81 8.09
C LYS A 108 20.41 -7.08 7.40
N LYS A 109 19.35 -7.32 8.17
CA LYS A 109 18.03 -7.71 7.68
C LYS A 109 16.95 -6.80 8.25
N ASP A 110 15.91 -6.58 7.47
CA ASP A 110 14.77 -5.74 7.84
C ASP A 110 13.60 -6.58 8.33
N VAL A 111 12.70 -6.01 9.12
CA VAL A 111 11.49 -6.66 9.62
C VAL A 111 10.29 -6.14 8.82
N VAL A 112 9.50 -7.03 8.22
CA VAL A 112 8.30 -6.62 7.48
C VAL A 112 7.13 -6.46 8.43
N LEU A 113 6.53 -5.26 8.46
CA LEU A 113 5.34 -5.00 9.29
C LEU A 113 4.10 -5.60 8.64
N PHE A 114 3.84 -5.18 7.41
CA PHE A 114 2.75 -5.72 6.59
C PHE A 114 3.08 -5.61 5.09
N LEU A 115 2.45 -6.50 4.32
CA LEU A 115 2.64 -6.63 2.88
C LEU A 115 1.28 -6.89 2.21
N LYS A 116 0.94 -6.09 1.21
CA LYS A 116 -0.13 -6.42 0.26
C LYS A 116 0.49 -6.89 -1.06
N GLY A 117 0.55 -8.20 -1.28
CA GLY A 117 1.39 -8.75 -2.34
C GLY A 117 1.65 -10.24 -2.24
N GLU A 118 2.53 -10.73 -3.10
CA GLU A 118 3.00 -12.12 -3.06
C GLU A 118 4.31 -12.20 -2.29
N LYS A 119 4.52 -13.28 -1.53
CA LYS A 119 5.74 -13.48 -0.73
C LYS A 119 6.94 -13.99 -1.55
N ASN A 120 6.75 -14.19 -2.86
CA ASN A 120 7.78 -14.69 -3.76
C ASN A 120 8.90 -13.66 -3.95
N LEU A 121 10.13 -14.14 -3.76
CA LEU A 121 11.35 -13.37 -3.89
C LEU A 121 12.04 -13.67 -5.21
N TYR A 122 12.45 -12.62 -5.92
CA TYR A 122 13.12 -12.75 -7.22
C TYR A 122 14.47 -12.05 -7.21
N TYR A 123 15.43 -12.65 -7.90
CA TYR A 123 16.73 -12.03 -8.14
C TYR A 123 16.61 -10.95 -9.19
N ASN A 124 17.09 -9.76 -8.85
CA ASN A 124 17.35 -8.73 -9.83
C ASN A 124 18.85 -8.80 -10.21
N ASN A 125 19.13 -9.29 -11.42
CA ASN A 125 20.49 -9.34 -11.96
C ASN A 125 20.93 -7.99 -12.57
N MET A 126 20.01 -7.03 -12.70
CA MET A 126 20.28 -5.68 -13.19
C MET A 126 20.41 -4.69 -12.03
N ALA A 127 20.78 -3.44 -12.33
CA ALA A 127 21.02 -2.39 -11.33
C ALA A 127 19.91 -2.31 -10.27
N ASN A 128 20.20 -2.83 -9.08
CA ASN A 128 19.31 -2.82 -7.94
C ASN A 128 19.62 -1.59 -7.08
N TYR A 129 18.61 -0.79 -6.77
CA TYR A 129 18.74 0.38 -5.89
C TYR A 129 18.02 0.17 -4.55
N ASN A 130 17.50 -1.03 -4.28
CA ASN A 130 16.84 -1.40 -3.04
C ASN A 130 17.64 -2.48 -2.30
N CYS A 131 18.50 -2.03 -1.39
CA CYS A 131 19.49 -2.86 -0.72
C CYS A 131 18.98 -3.35 0.64
N ALA A 132 17.98 -4.22 0.62
CA ALA A 132 17.36 -4.75 1.82
C ALA A 132 18.26 -5.72 2.62
N ASN A 133 19.25 -6.35 1.96
CA ASN A 133 20.25 -7.22 2.60
C ASN A 133 21.64 -6.59 2.48
N ALA A 134 22.35 -6.48 3.61
CA ALA A 134 23.72 -5.96 3.66
C ALA A 134 24.79 -6.91 3.10
N THR A 135 24.46 -8.19 2.94
CA THR A 135 25.47 -9.25 2.73
C THR A 135 25.63 -9.66 1.27
N VAL A 136 24.64 -9.36 0.42
CA VAL A 136 24.59 -9.81 -0.97
C VAL A 136 24.34 -8.62 -1.88
N ALA A 137 25.26 -8.37 -2.83
CA ALA A 137 25.21 -7.26 -3.76
C ALA A 137 23.91 -7.21 -4.58
N ASN A 138 23.43 -8.38 -5.02
CA ASN A 138 22.12 -8.53 -5.68
C ASN A 138 21.16 -9.24 -4.73
N ASN A 139 20.62 -8.51 -3.78
CA ASN A 139 19.62 -9.06 -2.88
C ASN A 139 18.31 -9.33 -3.63
N PRO A 140 17.61 -10.42 -3.29
CA PRO A 140 16.30 -10.72 -3.84
C PRO A 140 15.29 -9.67 -3.34
N ILE A 141 14.32 -9.35 -4.19
CA ILE A 141 13.27 -8.37 -3.89
C ILE A 141 11.88 -8.99 -4.08
N ILE A 142 10.91 -8.47 -3.35
CA ILE A 142 9.50 -8.80 -3.58
C ILE A 142 9.03 -8.02 -4.79
N ILE A 143 8.62 -8.73 -5.84
CA ILE A 143 8.15 -8.09 -7.08
C ILE A 143 6.73 -7.60 -6.95
N THR A 144 5.83 -8.36 -6.34
CA THR A 144 4.41 -7.99 -6.22
C THR A 144 4.14 -7.41 -4.84
N LYS A 145 4.08 -6.08 -4.73
CA LYS A 145 3.85 -5.33 -3.49
C LYS A 145 3.17 -3.99 -3.74
N ASN A 146 2.10 -3.70 -3.02
CA ASN A 146 1.51 -2.36 -2.96
C ASN A 146 0.54 -2.23 -1.76
N PRO A 147 0.98 -1.83 -0.55
CA PRO A 147 2.36 -1.50 -0.17
C PRO A 147 3.11 -2.67 0.47
N LEU A 148 4.43 -2.53 0.57
CA LEU A 148 5.29 -3.23 1.50
C LEU A 148 5.80 -2.20 2.51
N VAL A 149 5.49 -2.41 3.79
CA VAL A 149 6.01 -1.55 4.88
C VAL A 149 6.96 -2.38 5.73
N ARG A 150 8.20 -1.92 5.84
CA ARG A 150 9.25 -2.58 6.60
C ARG A 150 9.92 -1.63 7.59
N LEU A 151 10.39 -2.21 8.66
CA LEU A 151 11.19 -1.60 9.71
C LEU A 151 12.64 -2.07 9.54
N SER A 152 13.61 -1.20 9.81
CA SER A 152 15.00 -1.64 9.96
C SER A 152 15.12 -2.62 11.12
N GLY A 153 16.07 -3.57 11.06
CA GLY A 153 16.20 -4.57 12.12
C GLY A 153 16.59 -4.01 13.49
N ASP A 154 17.05 -2.75 13.59
CA ASP A 154 17.28 -2.00 14.83
C ASP A 154 16.02 -1.28 15.35
N GLY A 155 14.92 -1.26 14.59
CA GLY A 155 13.66 -0.61 14.96
C GLY A 155 13.64 0.92 14.80
N ARG A 156 14.70 1.52 14.26
CA ARG A 156 14.86 2.99 14.21
C ARG A 156 14.37 3.64 12.92
N LYS A 157 14.03 2.86 11.90
CA LYS A 157 13.76 3.37 10.55
C LYS A 157 12.60 2.60 9.95
N ILE A 158 11.72 3.30 9.25
CA ILE A 158 10.58 2.71 8.55
C ILE A 158 10.65 3.09 7.08
N ALA A 159 10.41 2.12 6.22
CA ALA A 159 10.38 2.29 4.78
C ALA A 159 9.06 1.78 4.19
N VAL A 160 8.61 2.45 3.14
CA VAL A 160 7.41 2.14 2.39
C VAL A 160 7.81 1.94 0.94
N GLU A 161 7.40 0.81 0.38
CA GLU A 161 7.63 0.43 -1.00
C GLU A 161 6.32 0.08 -1.68
N TYR A 162 6.27 0.35 -2.97
CA TYR A 162 5.14 -0.02 -3.81
C TYR A 162 5.62 -0.21 -5.24
N ASN A 163 4.92 -1.07 -5.97
CA ASN A 163 5.13 -1.26 -7.40
C ASN A 163 4.54 -0.12 -8.20
N ASN A 164 5.29 0.34 -9.19
CA ASN A 164 4.77 1.21 -10.22
C ASN A 164 4.58 0.43 -11.54
N ILE A 165 4.08 1.12 -12.57
CA ILE A 165 3.82 0.50 -13.89
C ILE A 165 5.10 -0.05 -14.53
N TYR A 166 6.25 0.58 -14.29
CA TYR A 166 7.50 0.27 -14.98
C TYR A 166 8.45 -0.64 -14.20
N ASN A 167 8.44 -0.56 -12.86
CA ASN A 167 9.39 -1.24 -12.00
C ASN A 167 8.73 -1.67 -10.67
N SER A 168 9.35 -2.65 -10.03
CA SER A 168 8.94 -3.20 -8.74
C SER A 168 9.16 -2.26 -7.56
N ASP A 169 10.06 -1.28 -7.71
CA ASP A 169 10.43 -0.31 -6.67
C ASP A 169 10.20 1.12 -7.14
N SER A 170 9.88 1.99 -6.19
CA SER A 170 9.64 3.41 -6.39
C SER A 170 10.52 4.23 -5.45
N TYR A 171 11.03 5.37 -5.92
CA TYR A 171 12.12 6.09 -5.27
C TYR A 171 11.82 7.56 -5.04
N GLN A 172 12.47 8.18 -4.05
CA GLN A 172 12.39 9.61 -3.81
C GLN A 172 12.90 10.42 -5.01
N ASN A 173 12.11 11.42 -5.42
CA ASN A 173 12.48 12.33 -6.50
C ASN A 173 13.78 13.09 -6.19
N GLY A 174 14.71 13.09 -7.13
CA GLY A 174 16.00 13.79 -7.02
C GLY A 174 17.00 13.08 -6.10
N SER A 175 16.78 11.80 -5.79
CA SER A 175 17.71 11.02 -4.97
C SER A 175 18.92 10.52 -5.77
N SER A 176 20.05 10.36 -5.08
CA SER A 176 21.25 9.78 -5.70
C SER A 176 21.12 8.25 -5.77
N TYR A 177 21.01 7.72 -6.98
CA TYR A 177 20.93 6.28 -7.22
C TYR A 177 22.32 5.65 -7.22
N LYS A 178 22.58 4.73 -6.28
CA LYS A 178 23.78 3.88 -6.30
C LYS A 178 23.33 2.43 -6.30
N ASN A 179 23.87 1.65 -7.24
CA ASN A 179 23.61 0.21 -7.25
C ASN A 179 24.17 -0.41 -5.96
N CYS A 180 23.42 -1.33 -5.37
CA CYS A 180 23.80 -2.07 -4.17
C CYS A 180 25.21 -2.68 -4.24
N SER A 181 25.65 -3.11 -5.42
CA SER A 181 27.00 -3.65 -5.64
C SER A 181 28.15 -2.67 -5.35
N TYR A 182 27.89 -1.36 -5.37
CA TYR A 182 28.92 -0.32 -5.15
C TYR A 182 28.88 0.30 -3.75
N ILE A 183 28.08 -0.25 -2.83
CA ILE A 183 27.91 0.30 -1.48
C ILE A 183 28.95 -0.34 -0.54
N GLN A 184 30.01 0.42 -0.22
CA GLN A 184 31.12 -0.04 0.64
C GLN A 184 30.75 -0.15 2.13
N SER A 185 29.67 0.50 2.58
CA SER A 185 29.20 0.47 3.98
C SER A 185 27.85 -0.26 4.09
N ALA A 186 27.81 -1.54 3.72
CA ALA A 186 26.56 -2.29 3.63
C ALA A 186 25.80 -2.45 4.97
N SER A 187 26.49 -2.29 6.10
CA SER A 187 25.88 -2.30 7.44
C SER A 187 25.06 -1.05 7.77
N ASP A 188 25.28 0.07 7.07
CA ASP A 188 24.57 1.33 7.32
C ASP A 188 23.28 1.37 6.50
N TRP A 189 22.15 1.25 7.20
CA TRP A 189 20.82 1.27 6.61
C TRP A 189 20.56 2.60 5.85
N ASN A 190 21.03 3.74 6.35
CA ASN A 190 20.76 5.04 5.73
C ASN A 190 21.49 5.18 4.40
N LYS A 191 22.71 4.65 4.30
CA LYS A 191 23.48 4.67 3.04
C LYS A 191 22.90 3.74 2.00
N ARG A 192 22.37 2.58 2.42
CA ARG A 192 21.87 1.53 1.51
C ARG A 192 20.47 1.80 0.96
N ASN A 193 19.63 2.50 1.71
CA ASN A 193 18.23 2.74 1.36
C ASN A 193 17.87 4.23 1.21
N LYS A 194 18.87 5.12 1.02
CA LYS A 194 18.70 6.60 0.97
C LYS A 194 17.63 7.09 -0.02
N ASN A 195 17.41 6.34 -1.08
CA ASN A 195 16.50 6.62 -2.19
C ASN A 195 15.08 6.08 -1.97
N ILE A 196 14.83 5.28 -0.93
CA ILE A 196 13.52 4.65 -0.66
C ILE A 196 12.65 5.60 0.16
N LEU A 197 11.34 5.53 0.03
CA LEU A 197 10.43 6.36 0.83
C LEU A 197 10.44 5.86 2.29
N GLY A 198 10.69 6.75 3.25
CA GLY A 198 10.78 6.34 4.64
C GLY A 198 11.15 7.44 5.61
N ILE A 199 11.03 7.13 6.90
CA ILE A 199 11.51 7.95 8.01
C ILE A 199 12.70 7.23 8.62
N TYR A 200 13.84 7.91 8.70
CA TYR A 200 15.13 7.29 9.05
C TYR A 200 15.61 7.57 10.47
N ASP A 201 14.81 8.26 11.27
CA ASP A 201 15.16 8.61 12.64
C ASP A 201 13.94 8.48 13.56
N ILE A 202 13.81 7.31 14.19
CA ILE A 202 12.80 7.00 15.20
C ILE A 202 13.52 6.72 16.52
N GLU A 203 13.39 7.65 17.46
CA GLU A 203 14.04 7.56 18.78
C GLU A 203 13.12 7.00 19.88
N PHE A 204 11.87 6.65 19.53
CA PHE A 204 10.88 6.19 20.49
C PHE A 204 11.12 4.72 20.89
N ASN A 205 11.82 4.51 22.01
CA ASN A 205 11.99 3.17 22.61
C ASN A 205 10.87 2.84 23.60
N ASN A 206 10.26 1.66 23.46
CA ASN A 206 9.19 1.10 24.30
C ASN A 206 8.00 2.06 24.53
N LYS A 207 7.71 2.92 23.55
CA LYS A 207 6.59 3.86 23.58
C LYS A 207 5.68 3.60 22.39
N TRP A 208 4.38 3.76 22.61
CA TRP A 208 3.40 3.75 21.53
C TRP A 208 3.47 5.05 20.74
N PHE A 209 3.58 4.94 19.42
CA PHE A 209 3.46 6.07 18.51
C PHE A 209 2.63 5.69 17.29
N MET A 210 1.89 6.67 16.77
CA MET A 210 1.05 6.51 15.60
C MET A 210 1.87 6.80 14.34
N VAL A 211 1.76 5.94 13.34
CA VAL A 211 2.31 6.14 12.01
C VAL A 211 1.17 6.25 11.01
N THR A 212 1.24 7.27 10.17
CA THR A 212 0.31 7.45 9.07
C THR A 212 1.06 7.59 7.76
N ILE A 213 0.65 6.84 6.74
CA ILE A 213 1.20 6.86 5.39
C ILE A 213 0.09 7.32 4.45
N VAL A 214 0.31 8.41 3.73
CA VAL A 214 -0.64 8.97 2.76
C VAL A 214 -0.01 8.89 1.37
N MET A 215 -0.67 8.18 0.46
CA MET A 215 -0.23 7.96 -0.92
C MET A 215 -1.23 8.62 -1.87
N LYS A 216 -0.72 9.42 -2.80
CA LYS A 216 -1.55 10.13 -3.80
C LYS A 216 -0.83 10.24 -5.12
N GLU A 217 -1.49 9.93 -6.23
CA GLU A 217 -0.97 10.27 -7.56
C GLU A 217 -1.12 11.75 -7.86
N VAL A 218 -0.06 12.33 -8.43
CA VAL A 218 0.04 13.76 -8.72
C VAL A 218 0.59 13.95 -10.14
N ALA A 219 -0.02 14.85 -10.90
CA ALA A 219 0.53 15.25 -12.19
C ALA A 219 1.86 16.00 -11.98
N ASP A 220 2.81 15.82 -12.90
CA ASP A 220 3.98 16.68 -12.94
C ASP A 220 3.60 18.05 -13.49
N SER A 221 3.85 19.11 -12.73
CA SER A 221 3.58 20.50 -13.16
C SER A 221 4.34 20.88 -14.42
N ASN A 222 5.49 20.25 -14.66
CA ASN A 222 6.34 20.54 -15.82
C ASN A 222 5.99 19.68 -17.04
N ASN A 223 5.28 18.57 -16.86
CA ASN A 223 4.99 17.63 -17.95
C ASN A 223 3.71 16.83 -17.70
N VAL A 224 2.59 17.57 -17.60
CA VAL A 224 1.25 17.09 -17.24
C VAL A 224 0.77 15.95 -18.16
N LEU A 225 1.22 15.91 -19.42
CA LEU A 225 0.73 14.98 -20.43
C LEU A 225 1.52 13.67 -20.53
N SER A 226 2.72 13.55 -19.93
CA SER A 226 3.57 12.36 -20.14
C SER A 226 4.19 11.73 -18.90
N LEU A 227 4.24 12.43 -17.76
CA LEU A 227 4.84 11.90 -16.52
C LEU A 227 3.91 12.08 -15.32
N ASN A 228 3.15 11.04 -15.00
CA ASN A 228 2.43 10.97 -13.73
C ASN A 228 3.42 10.61 -12.61
N ARG A 229 3.42 11.39 -11.54
CA ARG A 229 4.22 11.11 -10.35
C ARG A 229 3.30 10.61 -9.24
N ALA A 230 3.89 10.11 -8.17
CA ALA A 230 3.18 9.93 -6.91
C ALA A 230 3.73 10.88 -5.86
N SER A 231 2.97 11.09 -4.81
CA SER A 231 3.33 11.79 -3.60
C SER A 231 3.15 10.83 -2.44
N CYS A 232 4.19 10.70 -1.62
CA CYS A 232 4.15 9.96 -0.37
C CYS A 232 4.40 10.93 0.77
N LYS A 233 3.45 10.97 1.71
CA LYS A 233 3.58 11.71 2.95
C LYS A 233 3.53 10.75 4.11
N MET A 234 4.43 10.91 5.08
CA MET A 234 4.44 10.11 6.29
C MET A 234 4.42 11.00 7.53
N TYR A 235 3.60 10.60 8.50
CA TYR A 235 3.39 11.33 9.73
C TYR A 235 3.69 10.41 10.92
N ILE A 236 4.27 10.97 11.97
CA ILE A 236 4.38 10.33 13.28
C ILE A 236 3.69 11.21 14.31
N ASN A 237 2.73 10.65 15.05
CA ASN A 237 1.94 11.35 16.08
C ASN A 237 1.30 12.66 15.56
N GLY A 238 0.88 12.69 14.28
CA GLY A 238 0.32 13.87 13.64
C GLY A 238 1.35 14.86 13.06
N VAL A 239 2.64 14.70 13.35
CA VAL A 239 3.70 15.54 12.78
C VAL A 239 4.14 14.97 11.44
N LYS A 240 4.09 15.77 10.38
CA LYS A 240 4.58 15.40 9.05
C LYS A 240 6.11 15.35 9.02
N LEU A 241 6.68 14.17 8.79
CA LEU A 241 8.13 13.96 8.75
C LEU A 241 8.66 13.68 7.34
N LEU A 242 7.83 13.13 6.46
CA LEU A 242 8.15 12.94 5.04
C LEU A 242 7.09 13.62 4.18
N ASP A 243 7.54 14.38 3.20
CA ASP A 243 6.71 14.92 2.11
C ASP A 243 7.55 14.90 0.84
N LYS A 244 7.43 13.82 0.06
CA LYS A 244 8.25 13.61 -1.13
C LYS A 244 7.40 13.16 -2.32
N LYS A 245 7.71 13.77 -3.47
CA LYS A 245 7.31 13.22 -4.76
C LYS A 245 8.14 11.97 -5.04
N VAL A 246 7.52 11.01 -5.70
CA VAL A 246 8.09 9.73 -6.07
C VAL A 246 8.38 9.72 -7.56
N GLU A 247 9.49 9.09 -7.93
CA GLU A 247 9.88 8.86 -9.31
C GLU A 247 10.30 7.41 -9.51
N THR A 248 10.13 6.93 -10.75
CA THR A 248 10.61 5.62 -11.16
C THR A 248 11.83 5.79 -12.04
N LYS A 249 12.92 5.10 -11.70
CA LYS A 249 14.09 5.00 -12.57
C LYS A 249 14.16 3.62 -13.21
N TYR A 250 14.31 3.60 -14.53
CA TYR A 250 14.65 2.41 -15.27
C TYR A 250 15.85 2.71 -16.18
N VAL A 251 16.95 1.97 -15.95
CA VAL A 251 18.27 2.26 -16.53
C VAL A 251 18.68 3.71 -16.23
N ASN A 252 18.67 4.60 -17.22
CA ASN A 252 19.09 6.00 -17.11
C ASN A 252 17.94 7.00 -17.25
N ASN A 253 16.71 6.52 -17.49
CA ASN A 253 15.55 7.37 -17.75
C ASN A 253 14.58 7.38 -16.55
N ILE A 254 13.87 8.50 -16.40
CA ILE A 254 12.83 8.70 -15.41
C ILE A 254 11.47 8.44 -16.07
N TYR A 255 10.65 7.63 -15.43
CA TYR A 255 9.33 7.23 -15.91
C TYR A 255 8.24 7.52 -14.87
N SER A 256 6.98 7.31 -15.29
CA SER A 256 5.81 7.45 -14.43
C SER A 256 5.93 6.59 -13.16
N ALA A 257 5.50 7.16 -12.03
CA ALA A 257 5.46 6.51 -10.72
C ALA A 257 4.04 6.13 -10.27
N THR A 258 3.11 6.03 -11.23
CA THR A 258 1.73 5.54 -11.04
C THR A 258 1.73 4.18 -10.33
N PHE A 259 0.86 4.05 -9.33
CA PHE A 259 0.66 2.86 -8.52
C PHE A 259 0.16 1.69 -9.37
N LYS A 260 0.84 0.55 -9.26
CA LYS A 260 0.34 -0.72 -9.79
C LYS A 260 -0.43 -1.42 -8.69
N ASN A 261 -1.75 -1.47 -8.81
CA ASN A 261 -2.58 -2.22 -7.87
C ASN A 261 -2.46 -3.73 -8.15
N ASN A 262 -2.52 -4.54 -7.09
CA ASN A 262 -2.54 -6.00 -7.18
C ASN A 262 -3.82 -6.54 -6.50
N SER A 263 -4.25 -7.75 -6.85
CA SER A 263 -5.35 -8.45 -6.17
C SER A 263 -4.86 -9.41 -5.09
N SER A 264 -3.56 -9.40 -4.79
CA SER A 264 -2.91 -10.31 -3.85
C SER A 264 -3.33 -10.05 -2.39
N PRO A 265 -3.28 -11.08 -1.53
CA PRO A 265 -3.69 -10.98 -0.14
C PRO A 265 -2.90 -9.94 0.67
N PHE A 266 -3.48 -9.52 1.79
CA PHE A 266 -2.82 -8.64 2.77
C PHE A 266 -2.30 -9.47 3.94
N TYR A 267 -1.03 -9.30 4.26
CA TYR A 267 -0.34 -10.03 5.33
C TYR A 267 0.13 -9.07 6.41
N ILE A 268 -0.08 -9.43 7.67
CA ILE A 268 0.58 -8.83 8.84
C ILE A 268 1.64 -9.82 9.32
N ASN A 269 2.85 -9.32 9.58
CA ASN A 269 4.01 -10.13 9.97
C ASN A 269 4.24 -11.33 9.01
N PRO A 270 4.37 -11.08 7.69
CA PRO A 270 4.45 -12.14 6.70
C PRO A 270 5.65 -13.05 6.96
N PHE A 271 5.43 -14.36 6.89
CA PHE A 271 6.51 -15.32 6.95
C PHE A 271 7.16 -15.49 5.58
N ILE A 272 8.39 -14.98 5.46
CA ILE A 272 9.26 -15.11 4.28
C ILE A 272 10.49 -15.91 4.73
N GLY A 273 10.37 -17.24 4.81
CA GLY A 273 11.40 -18.14 5.31
C GLY A 273 12.14 -18.94 4.24
N LYS A 274 12.81 -20.01 4.69
CA LYS A 274 13.66 -20.91 3.87
C LYS A 274 12.94 -21.55 2.69
N GLU A 275 11.65 -21.78 2.85
CA GLU A 275 10.77 -22.31 1.83
C GLU A 275 10.68 -21.40 0.60
N ASN A 276 10.92 -20.10 0.77
CA ASN A 276 10.91 -19.12 -0.31
C ASN A 276 12.33 -18.79 -0.81
N ILE A 277 13.34 -18.77 0.07
CA ILE A 277 14.72 -18.46 -0.29
C ILE A 277 15.75 -18.94 0.74
N ARG A 278 17.00 -19.19 0.33
CA ARG A 278 18.10 -19.51 1.26
C ARG A 278 18.30 -18.40 2.31
N ASP A 279 18.42 -18.78 3.58
CA ASP A 279 18.56 -17.88 4.74
C ASP A 279 19.67 -16.84 4.63
N THR A 280 20.78 -17.20 4.00
CA THR A 280 21.95 -16.32 3.81
C THR A 280 21.63 -15.13 2.90
N ILE A 281 20.63 -15.27 2.05
CA ILE A 281 20.26 -14.32 1.00
C ILE A 281 18.97 -13.59 1.35
N ASN A 282 18.16 -14.14 2.25
CA ASN A 282 16.92 -13.54 2.72
C ASN A 282 17.15 -12.15 3.35
N PRO A 283 16.59 -11.07 2.79
CA PRO A 283 16.72 -9.71 3.33
C PRO A 283 15.88 -9.48 4.58
N TYR A 284 14.94 -10.37 4.90
CA TYR A 284 13.99 -10.17 5.98
C TYR A 284 14.28 -11.04 7.19
N ASN A 285 14.06 -10.46 8.36
CA ASN A 285 14.14 -11.15 9.64
C ASN A 285 12.76 -11.33 10.24
N ARG A 286 12.60 -12.39 11.03
CA ARG A 286 11.39 -12.63 11.81
C ARG A 286 11.65 -12.26 13.26
N VAL A 287 10.73 -11.49 13.83
CA VAL A 287 10.71 -11.23 15.26
C VAL A 287 10.15 -12.46 15.96
N THR A 288 10.94 -13.07 16.84
CA THR A 288 10.53 -14.25 17.61
C THR A 288 10.43 -13.97 19.11
N THR A 289 10.99 -12.85 19.57
CA THR A 289 10.95 -12.45 20.97
C THR A 289 9.65 -11.71 21.25
N GLY A 290 8.85 -12.24 22.18
CA GLY A 290 7.61 -11.61 22.64
C GLY A 290 7.85 -10.20 23.17
N ASN A 291 6.88 -9.32 22.95
CA ASN A 291 6.87 -7.91 23.32
C ASN A 291 7.91 -7.00 22.66
N SER A 292 8.78 -7.50 21.77
CA SER A 292 9.83 -6.68 21.17
C SER A 292 9.33 -5.74 20.06
N LEU A 293 8.24 -6.12 19.39
CA LEU A 293 7.57 -5.31 18.39
C LEU A 293 6.07 -5.58 18.44
N LYS A 294 5.27 -4.53 18.60
CA LYS A 294 3.82 -4.60 18.58
C LYS A 294 3.25 -3.59 17.61
N MET A 295 2.13 -3.94 16.99
CA MET A 295 1.35 -3.03 16.16
C MET A 295 -0.10 -3.06 16.60
N ALA A 296 -0.77 -1.92 16.57
CA ALA A 296 -2.17 -1.84 16.93
C ALA A 296 -2.99 -1.03 15.90
N ASP A 297 -4.27 -1.36 15.81
CA ASP A 297 -5.28 -0.65 15.00
C ASP A 297 -4.83 -0.28 13.58
N VAL A 298 -4.57 -1.30 12.76
CA VAL A 298 -4.25 -1.10 11.34
C VAL A 298 -5.52 -0.76 10.59
N LYS A 299 -5.58 0.48 10.10
CA LYS A 299 -6.69 1.03 9.32
C LYS A 299 -6.23 1.41 7.94
N TYR A 300 -7.08 1.12 6.96
CA TYR A 300 -6.94 1.53 5.59
C TYR A 300 -8.03 2.54 5.23
N TYR A 301 -7.62 3.59 4.53
CA TYR A 301 -8.51 4.57 3.93
C TYR A 301 -8.29 4.48 2.43
N ASN A 302 -9.36 4.34 1.65
CA ASN A 302 -9.22 4.36 0.19
C ASN A 302 -8.95 5.77 -0.36
N TYR A 303 -8.81 6.79 0.48
CA TYR A 303 -8.58 8.19 0.10
C TYR A 303 -7.36 8.78 0.82
N ALA A 304 -6.90 9.94 0.35
CA ALA A 304 -5.83 10.69 1.02
C ALA A 304 -6.39 11.44 2.24
N ILE A 305 -6.05 11.00 3.45
CA ILE A 305 -6.48 11.68 4.68
C ILE A 305 -5.68 12.98 4.90
N ASN A 306 -6.34 14.00 5.46
CA ASN A 306 -5.76 15.32 5.71
C ASN A 306 -5.19 15.44 7.13
N ASP A 307 -4.42 16.51 7.36
CA ASP A 307 -3.70 16.73 8.62
C ASP A 307 -4.66 16.81 9.85
N ASP A 308 -5.85 17.39 9.69
CA ASP A 308 -6.87 17.46 10.73
C ASP A 308 -7.38 16.06 11.13
N MET A 309 -7.65 15.22 10.13
CA MET A 309 -8.10 13.84 10.37
C MET A 309 -6.99 13.02 11.03
N ILE A 310 -5.73 13.20 10.62
CA ILE A 310 -4.58 12.53 11.25
C ILE A 310 -4.47 12.95 12.73
N THR A 311 -4.61 14.24 13.01
CA THR A 311 -4.59 14.76 14.39
C THR A 311 -5.76 14.18 15.20
N SER A 312 -6.95 14.10 14.61
CA SER A 312 -8.10 13.46 15.24
C SER A 312 -7.88 11.97 15.53
N LEU A 313 -7.22 11.23 14.61
CA LEU A 313 -6.90 9.82 14.81
C LEU A 313 -5.90 9.62 15.95
N HIS A 314 -4.89 10.48 16.04
CA HIS A 314 -3.93 10.47 17.14
C HIS A 314 -4.64 10.71 18.48
N ASN A 315 -5.49 11.73 18.56
CA ASN A 315 -6.20 12.08 19.78
C ASN A 315 -7.22 11.02 20.22
N LYS A 316 -7.78 10.26 19.26
CA LYS A 316 -8.68 9.14 19.55
C LYS A 316 -7.95 7.96 20.19
N GLY A 317 -6.64 7.81 19.95
CA GLY A 317 -5.86 6.67 20.42
C GLY A 317 -6.16 5.37 19.65
N PHE A 318 -5.80 4.24 20.26
CA PHE A 318 -6.03 2.91 19.71
C PHE A 318 -6.70 1.98 20.71
N ASN A 319 -7.30 0.90 20.22
CA ASN A 319 -7.85 -0.16 21.05
C ASN A 319 -6.74 -0.94 21.75
N THR A 320 -6.76 -0.96 23.08
CA THR A 320 -5.75 -1.61 23.92
C THR A 320 -6.00 -3.11 24.11
N GLU A 321 -7.13 -3.65 23.64
CA GLU A 321 -7.41 -5.08 23.68
C GLU A 321 -6.50 -5.86 22.73
N VAL A 322 -6.27 -7.16 23.00
CA VAL A 322 -5.51 -8.02 22.10
C VAL A 322 -6.29 -8.22 20.81
N ALA A 323 -5.61 -8.07 19.67
CA ALA A 323 -6.25 -8.19 18.37
C ALA A 323 -6.75 -9.60 18.10
N VAL A 324 -7.99 -9.71 17.64
CA VAL A 324 -8.57 -10.96 17.17
C VAL A 324 -8.11 -11.20 15.74
N THR A 325 -7.08 -12.04 15.57
CA THR A 325 -6.42 -12.30 14.28
C THR A 325 -6.93 -13.55 13.57
N THR A 326 -7.62 -14.43 14.29
CA THR A 326 -8.39 -15.51 13.69
C THR A 326 -9.71 -14.94 13.19
N PRO A 327 -10.17 -15.25 11.95
CA PRO A 327 -11.60 -15.31 11.77
C PRO A 327 -12.06 -16.30 12.82
N VAL A 328 -12.91 -15.86 13.76
CA VAL A 328 -13.63 -16.82 14.58
C VAL A 328 -14.23 -17.76 13.55
N ASN A 329 -13.83 -19.03 13.58
CA ASN A 329 -14.66 -20.10 13.06
C ASN A 329 -15.94 -20.07 13.90
N LYS A 330 -16.74 -19.00 13.79
CA LYS A 330 -18.18 -19.16 13.74
C LYS A 330 -18.32 -19.91 12.45
N ILE A 331 -18.19 -21.23 12.60
CA ILE A 331 -18.63 -22.21 11.64
C ILE A 331 -19.84 -21.56 11.00
N THR A 332 -19.72 -21.25 9.71
CA THR A 332 -20.83 -20.83 8.85
C THR A 332 -22.03 -21.53 9.42
N LYS A 333 -22.95 -20.77 10.03
CA LYS A 333 -24.15 -21.27 10.68
C LYS A 333 -24.56 -22.43 9.79
N TYR A 334 -24.36 -23.66 10.27
CA TYR A 334 -24.56 -24.82 9.41
C TYR A 334 -25.93 -24.60 8.78
N ASN A 335 -26.16 -25.15 7.59
CA ASN A 335 -27.51 -25.48 7.19
C ASN A 335 -28.10 -26.36 8.31
N MET A 336 -28.56 -25.72 9.38
CA MET A 336 -29.26 -26.32 10.47
C MET A 336 -30.57 -26.66 9.81
N VAL A 337 -30.81 -27.96 9.73
CA VAL A 337 -32.08 -28.52 9.28
C VAL A 337 -33.17 -27.68 9.93
N THR A 338 -33.89 -26.91 9.12
CA THR A 338 -35.03 -26.15 9.63
C THR A 338 -36.10 -27.14 10.05
N VAL A 339 -37.05 -26.74 10.89
CA VAL A 339 -38.17 -27.63 11.25
C VAL A 339 -38.88 -28.10 9.97
N ASP A 340 -38.99 -27.23 8.97
CA ASP A 340 -39.54 -27.52 7.65
C ASP A 340 -38.76 -28.62 6.89
N ASP A 341 -37.43 -28.65 7.01
CA ASP A 341 -36.57 -29.70 6.40
C ASP A 341 -36.70 -31.06 7.13
N MET A 342 -37.15 -31.06 8.40
CA MET A 342 -37.47 -32.29 9.14
C MET A 342 -38.88 -32.79 8.82
N GLU A 343 -39.86 -31.91 8.63
CA GLU A 343 -41.24 -32.30 8.31
C GLU A 343 -41.35 -33.03 6.96
N TYR A 344 -40.45 -32.74 6.01
CA TYR A 344 -40.38 -33.44 4.71
C TYR A 344 -39.53 -34.71 4.72
N ASN A 345 -38.69 -34.91 5.75
CA ASN A 345 -37.93 -36.15 5.89
C ASN A 345 -38.76 -37.20 6.63
N LYS A 346 -39.33 -38.13 5.86
CA LYS A 346 -39.77 -39.43 6.39
C LYS A 346 -38.53 -40.20 6.86
N ILE A 347 -38.01 -39.88 8.04
CA ILE A 347 -37.18 -40.80 8.80
C ILE A 347 -38.10 -41.98 9.10
N LYS A 348 -37.99 -43.03 8.28
CA LYS A 348 -38.66 -44.30 8.53
C LYS A 348 -38.04 -44.87 9.80
N GLU A 349 -38.78 -44.84 10.90
CA GLU A 349 -38.52 -45.72 12.03
C GLU A 349 -38.53 -47.17 11.51
N LEU A 350 -37.50 -47.93 11.90
CA LEU A 350 -37.47 -49.39 11.85
C LEU A 350 -37.78 -49.91 13.25
#